data_AF-A0A2N5RNG4-F1
#
_entry.id   AF-A0A2N5RNG4-F1
#
_cell.length_a   1.000
_cell.length_b   1.000
_cell.length_c   1.000
_cell.angle_alpha   90.00
_cell.angle_beta   90.00
_cell.angle_gamma   90.00
#
_symmetry.space_group_name_H-M   'P 1'
#
loop_
_entity.id
_entity.type
_entity.pdbx_description
1 polymer ?
#
loop_
_entity_poly.entity_id
_entity_poly.type
_entity_poly.pdbx_seq_one_letter_code
_entity_poly.pdbx_strand_id
1 'polypeptide(L)'
;MRRWMKKWQGVIIWVIAIAFVVGMIWWSVAINLRSGRSRANYTIDQSLAYITKDGTALDNPTYWLMPWEVNDYYSNLLSSYRLTSLDPLFEEPRLKALIADVFLQQKVVLYYAEKSGLKPSDKEVKQEVKNVIAAIEKDQNQLNQIKMKYGSLTNYEKNYLEPQIRIQLTVKKVQETVGEVSEEEIKQYFEENKKTLQNKYDKVDLEAISFDSTSTAQEFVSRAKELGFDEAASALGLTVQPFSNASRGIFPDEIDAVLFSATPGSIVGPFNFLDQWYVFKVKTSSVLSDYDVFQNSDAYNEVKTQLEHEKFQKWLEEFMKSENLSYEFNDKSLEYWWKYLKNKENLFENLSTLLFENNTLVEETPDELKALYVILVDTELQNLTREMTELTQYEDSLEKSQRPDEDLIKKYGELTINEIKSRKTEIENRKKLLEERKRAVVNYLYENYPSSTYVLEYAYQMNPSDINIRYNYYSNLYNQIKPYLSIGSYDTNQIFRVMLGLYTVANATDAATNIRLDSYYMLYDMSVALKDPTSAKLYLDEMKEIDPNFMDYESAYNKVESLIEELKTEESTPSTTTGE
;
A
#
# COMPACT_ATOMS: atom_id res chain seq x y z
N MET A 1 1.96 0.51 -14.11
CA MET A 1 0.97 1.27 -13.30
C MET A 1 0.45 0.44 -12.13
N ARG A 2 -0.12 -0.76 -12.34
CA ARG A 2 -0.70 -1.62 -11.27
C ARG A 2 0.21 -2.04 -10.09
N ARG A 3 1.54 -1.85 -10.15
CA ARG A 3 2.50 -2.30 -9.13
C ARG A 3 3.12 -1.21 -8.25
N TRP A 4 3.08 0.07 -8.66
CA TRP A 4 3.79 1.15 -7.94
C TRP A 4 2.84 2.04 -7.12
N MET A 5 1.70 2.48 -7.68
CA MET A 5 0.62 3.10 -6.88
C MET A 5 0.08 2.10 -5.84
N LYS A 6 -0.08 0.81 -6.22
CA LYS A 6 -0.34 -0.27 -5.25
C LYS A 6 0.78 -0.50 -4.23
N LYS A 7 2.04 -0.15 -4.52
CA LYS A 7 3.15 -0.30 -3.58
C LYS A 7 3.11 0.78 -2.50
N TRP A 8 2.85 2.05 -2.83
CA TRP A 8 2.82 3.12 -1.81
C TRP A 8 1.46 3.29 -1.13
N GLN A 9 0.32 3.14 -1.84
CA GLN A 9 -1.02 3.11 -1.22
C GLN A 9 -1.29 1.80 -0.47
N GLY A 10 -0.76 0.67 -0.97
CA GLY A 10 -0.81 -0.61 -0.28
C GLY A 10 0.10 -0.66 0.94
N VAL A 11 1.26 0.01 0.92
CA VAL A 11 2.14 0.14 2.09
C VAL A 11 1.52 1.06 3.14
N ILE A 12 0.84 2.16 2.80
CA ILE A 12 0.14 2.97 3.82
C ILE A 12 -1.01 2.17 4.44
N ILE A 13 -1.83 1.47 3.66
CA ILE A 13 -2.94 0.64 4.19
C ILE A 13 -2.42 -0.58 4.98
N TRP A 14 -1.31 -1.22 4.57
CA TRP A 14 -0.69 -2.33 5.32
C TRP A 14 0.12 -1.87 6.52
N VAL A 15 0.82 -0.74 6.47
CA VAL A 15 1.49 -0.12 7.62
C VAL A 15 0.45 0.34 8.64
N ILE A 16 -0.70 0.84 8.18
CA ILE A 16 -1.84 1.17 9.05
C ILE A 16 -2.46 -0.12 9.61
N ALA A 17 -2.69 -1.16 8.82
CA ALA A 17 -3.24 -2.46 9.27
C ALA A 17 -2.30 -3.25 10.22
N ILE A 18 -0.99 -3.20 10.00
CA ILE A 18 0.02 -3.80 10.90
C ILE A 18 0.19 -2.94 12.16
N ALA A 19 0.15 -1.60 12.05
CA ALA A 19 0.10 -0.70 13.20
C ALA A 19 -1.18 -0.87 14.02
N PHE A 20 -2.29 -1.33 13.43
CA PHE A 20 -3.56 -1.59 14.13
C PHE A 20 -3.49 -2.77 15.13
N VAL A 21 -2.63 -3.76 14.88
CA VAL A 21 -2.51 -4.96 15.71
C VAL A 21 -1.64 -4.72 16.95
N VAL A 22 -0.53 -4.00 16.77
CA VAL A 22 0.45 -3.69 17.84
C VAL A 22 0.10 -2.38 18.55
N GLY A 23 -0.56 -1.46 17.85
CA GLY A 23 -0.75 -0.06 18.25
C GLY A 23 -2.18 0.33 18.61
N MET A 24 -3.13 -0.61 18.72
CA MET A 24 -4.50 -0.32 19.21
C MET A 24 -4.48 0.37 20.59
N ILE A 25 -3.41 0.14 21.35
CA ILE A 25 -3.23 0.72 22.66
C ILE A 25 -2.66 2.16 22.55
N TRP A 26 -1.75 2.47 21.64
CA TRP A 26 -1.07 3.78 21.68
C TRP A 26 -1.77 4.90 20.89
N TRP A 27 -2.49 4.58 19.81
CA TRP A 27 -3.07 5.63 18.95
C TRP A 27 -4.41 6.18 19.45
N SER A 28 -5.22 5.43 20.22
CA SER A 28 -6.50 5.96 20.74
C SER A 28 -6.34 7.08 21.77
N VAL A 29 -5.16 7.18 22.40
CA VAL A 29 -4.82 8.21 23.38
C VAL A 29 -4.12 9.42 22.73
N ALA A 30 -3.36 9.21 21.65
CA ALA A 30 -2.69 10.27 20.90
C ALA A 30 -3.64 11.01 19.93
N ILE A 31 -4.73 10.35 19.53
CA ILE A 31 -5.77 10.94 18.69
C ILE A 31 -6.74 11.74 19.57
N ASN A 32 -6.42 13.01 19.82
CA ASN A 32 -7.43 14.02 20.11
C ASN A 32 -8.42 14.02 18.91
N LEU A 33 -9.74 14.17 19.07
CA LEU A 33 -10.40 15.49 19.02
C LEU A 33 -11.95 15.30 18.84
N ARG A 34 -12.79 15.24 19.88
CA ARG A 34 -14.23 15.64 19.79
C ARG A 34 -14.68 16.54 20.94
N SER A 35 -15.27 17.69 20.61
CA SER A 35 -15.89 18.62 21.54
C SER A 35 -17.07 17.97 22.26
N GLY A 36 -17.22 18.31 23.55
CA GLY A 36 -18.39 18.04 24.39
C GLY A 36 -19.70 17.98 23.62
N ARG A 37 -20.39 16.83 23.62
CA ARG A 37 -21.85 16.85 23.54
C ARG A 37 -22.50 15.59 24.13
N SER A 38 -23.49 15.91 24.96
CA SER A 38 -24.55 15.16 25.64
C SER A 38 -24.72 13.69 25.32
N ARG A 39 -25.18 12.95 26.35
CA ARG A 39 -25.92 11.68 26.29
C ARG A 39 -27.02 11.68 25.20
N ALA A 40 -26.64 11.62 23.93
CA ALA A 40 -27.57 11.38 22.85
C ALA A 40 -27.95 9.90 22.94
N ASN A 41 -29.25 9.62 23.07
CA ASN A 41 -29.75 8.27 22.99
C ASN A 41 -29.77 7.90 21.50
N TYR A 42 -28.83 7.04 21.10
CA TYR A 42 -28.77 6.50 19.75
C TYR A 42 -29.66 5.27 19.64
N THR A 43 -30.25 5.05 18.47
CA THR A 43 -30.94 3.80 18.13
C THR A 43 -30.04 2.90 17.30
N ILE A 44 -30.30 1.60 17.31
CA ILE A 44 -29.50 0.64 16.54
C ILE A 44 -29.54 0.93 15.03
N ASP A 45 -30.67 1.41 14.49
CA ASP A 45 -30.81 1.80 13.08
C ASP A 45 -29.89 2.96 12.65
N GLN A 46 -29.34 3.71 13.62
CA GLN A 46 -28.38 4.78 13.36
C GLN A 46 -26.92 4.30 13.37
N SER A 47 -26.67 3.03 13.71
CA SER A 47 -25.35 2.43 13.62
C SER A 47 -25.02 2.10 12.17
N LEU A 48 -23.74 2.06 11.81
CA LEU A 48 -23.27 1.52 10.54
C LEU A 48 -23.37 0.00 10.51
N ALA A 49 -23.05 -0.63 11.65
CA ALA A 49 -23.09 -2.06 11.86
C ALA A 49 -23.29 -2.39 13.35
N TYR A 50 -23.60 -3.64 13.66
CA TYR A 50 -23.74 -4.12 15.03
C TYR A 50 -23.47 -5.62 15.14
N ILE A 51 -23.18 -6.07 16.37
CA ILE A 51 -23.01 -7.49 16.66
C ILE A 51 -24.37 -8.13 16.95
N THR A 52 -24.63 -9.27 16.33
CA THR A 52 -25.73 -10.16 16.69
C THR A 52 -25.22 -11.39 17.41
N LYS A 53 -26.05 -11.96 18.29
CA LYS A 53 -25.89 -13.28 18.88
C LYS A 53 -27.12 -14.12 18.55
N ASP A 54 -26.90 -15.31 18.00
CA ASP A 54 -27.99 -16.20 17.60
C ASP A 54 -28.99 -15.52 16.64
N GLY A 55 -28.47 -14.66 15.75
CA GLY A 55 -29.26 -13.85 14.81
C GLY A 55 -30.02 -12.68 15.45
N THR A 56 -29.92 -12.47 16.76
CA THR A 56 -30.58 -11.36 17.48
C THR A 56 -29.55 -10.27 17.80
N ALA A 57 -29.90 -9.00 17.57
CA ALA A 57 -29.02 -7.88 17.89
C ALA A 57 -28.68 -7.82 19.40
N LEU A 58 -27.44 -7.49 19.73
CA LEU A 58 -27.08 -7.16 21.10
C LEU A 58 -27.58 -5.75 21.44
N ASP A 59 -28.47 -5.61 22.43
CA ASP A 59 -29.15 -4.33 22.74
C ASP A 59 -28.25 -3.24 23.36
N ASN A 60 -27.04 -3.58 23.81
CA ASN A 60 -26.14 -2.61 24.43
C ASN A 60 -25.39 -1.81 23.34
N PRO A 61 -25.49 -0.45 23.33
CA PRO A 61 -24.82 0.40 22.34
C PRO A 61 -23.30 0.25 22.25
N THR A 62 -22.66 -0.33 23.28
CA THR A 62 -21.23 -0.67 23.26
C THR A 62 -20.90 -1.63 22.10
N TYR A 63 -21.86 -2.45 21.67
CA TYR A 63 -21.72 -3.45 20.60
C TYR A 63 -22.20 -2.97 19.22
N TRP A 64 -22.54 -1.68 19.10
CA TRP A 64 -22.92 -1.04 17.84
C TRP A 64 -21.76 -0.20 17.32
N LEU A 65 -21.46 -0.31 16.04
CA LEU A 65 -20.50 0.54 15.35
C LEU A 65 -21.20 1.79 14.84
N MET A 66 -20.86 2.93 15.40
CA MET A 66 -21.53 4.18 15.10
C MET A 66 -20.76 5.00 14.05
N PRO A 67 -21.45 5.83 13.23
CA PRO A 67 -20.80 6.56 12.14
C PRO A 67 -19.64 7.45 12.55
N TRP A 68 -19.73 8.08 13.72
CA TRP A 68 -18.66 8.95 14.21
C TRP A 68 -17.40 8.19 14.62
N GLU A 69 -17.50 6.92 15.06
CA GLU A 69 -16.31 6.12 15.42
C GLU A 69 -15.41 5.95 14.19
N VAL A 70 -16.02 5.62 13.05
CA VAL A 70 -15.31 5.44 11.78
C VAL A 70 -14.85 6.77 11.20
N ASN A 71 -15.73 7.78 11.12
CA ASN A 71 -15.41 9.06 10.49
C ASN A 71 -14.38 9.89 11.28
N ASP A 72 -14.44 9.87 12.61
CA ASP A 72 -13.46 10.57 13.44
C ASP A 72 -12.09 9.90 13.28
N TYR A 73 -12.02 8.57 13.36
CA TYR A 73 -10.76 7.85 13.17
C TYR A 73 -10.18 8.10 11.77
N TYR A 74 -11.02 8.00 10.72
CA TYR A 74 -10.63 8.30 9.34
C TYR A 74 -10.03 9.71 9.19
N SER A 75 -10.71 10.74 9.72
CA SER A 75 -10.26 12.13 9.62
C SER A 75 -8.92 12.34 10.33
N ASN A 76 -8.73 11.71 11.49
CA ASN A 76 -7.49 11.81 12.25
C ASN A 76 -6.34 11.09 11.54
N LEU A 77 -6.62 9.95 10.92
CA LEU A 77 -5.66 9.21 10.11
C LEU A 77 -5.19 10.06 8.92
N LEU A 78 -6.11 10.71 8.19
CA LEU A 78 -5.72 11.63 7.12
C LEU A 78 -4.82 12.77 7.66
N SER A 79 -5.21 13.38 8.77
CA SER A 79 -4.44 14.46 9.39
C SER A 79 -3.05 14.02 9.83
N SER A 80 -2.89 12.81 10.41
CA SER A 80 -1.59 12.32 10.88
C SER A 80 -0.62 12.08 9.73
N TYR A 81 -1.14 11.66 8.58
CA TYR A 81 -0.35 11.48 7.36
C TYR A 81 -0.27 12.74 6.48
N ARG A 82 -0.81 13.88 6.97
CA ARG A 82 -0.89 15.16 6.23
C ARG A 82 -1.56 15.00 4.87
N LEU A 83 -2.51 14.07 4.77
CA LEU A 83 -3.34 13.85 3.60
C LEU A 83 -4.56 14.76 3.69
N THR A 84 -4.87 15.46 2.62
CA THR A 84 -6.05 16.34 2.55
C THR A 84 -7.33 15.56 2.30
N SER A 85 -7.27 14.54 1.46
CA SER A 85 -8.38 13.66 1.09
C SER A 85 -7.84 12.42 0.39
N LEU A 86 -8.67 11.38 0.31
CA LEU A 86 -8.45 10.22 -0.55
C LEU A 86 -9.46 10.23 -1.69
N ASP A 87 -9.28 9.35 -2.67
CA ASP A 87 -10.31 9.11 -3.67
C ASP A 87 -11.61 8.64 -2.99
N PRO A 88 -12.73 9.38 -3.14
CA PRO A 88 -13.95 9.13 -2.39
C PRO A 88 -14.68 7.85 -2.81
N LEU A 89 -14.37 7.31 -3.98
CA LEU A 89 -15.05 6.13 -4.53
C LEU A 89 -14.27 4.84 -4.31
N PHE A 90 -12.93 4.90 -4.36
CA PHE A 90 -12.09 3.71 -4.35
C PHE A 90 -11.28 3.54 -3.06
N GLU A 91 -10.80 4.62 -2.47
CA GLU A 91 -9.86 4.57 -1.34
C GLU A 91 -10.56 4.83 0.00
N GLU A 92 -11.39 5.87 0.07
CA GLU A 92 -12.15 6.22 1.27
C GLU A 92 -13.03 5.07 1.78
N PRO A 93 -13.94 4.48 0.97
CA PRO A 93 -14.82 3.41 1.45
C PRO A 93 -14.03 2.15 1.84
N ARG A 94 -12.93 1.86 1.13
CA ARG A 94 -12.03 0.76 1.48
C ARG A 94 -11.38 0.98 2.85
N LEU A 95 -10.87 2.18 3.10
CA LEU A 95 -10.24 2.51 4.37
C LEU A 95 -11.27 2.54 5.52
N LYS A 96 -12.46 3.09 5.29
CA LYS A 96 -13.56 3.04 6.26
C LYS A 96 -14.00 1.62 6.59
N ALA A 97 -14.04 0.71 5.61
CA ALA A 97 -14.32 -0.70 5.85
C ALA A 97 -13.24 -1.39 6.68
N LEU A 98 -11.96 -1.04 6.48
CA LEU A 98 -10.86 -1.54 7.33
C LEU A 98 -10.99 -1.04 8.76
N ILE A 99 -11.26 0.26 8.94
CA ILE A 99 -11.47 0.88 10.27
C ILE A 99 -12.67 0.23 10.97
N ALA A 100 -13.78 0.04 10.24
CA ALA A 100 -14.98 -0.61 10.75
C ALA A 100 -14.71 -2.05 11.19
N ASP A 101 -13.94 -2.82 10.41
CA ASP A 101 -13.57 -4.19 10.77
C ASP A 101 -12.83 -4.23 12.11
N VAL A 102 -11.84 -3.36 12.31
CA VAL A 102 -11.09 -3.28 13.56
C VAL A 102 -12.01 -2.94 14.74
N PHE A 103 -12.88 -1.94 14.59
CA PHE A 103 -13.82 -1.57 15.66
C PHE A 103 -14.85 -2.67 15.95
N LEU A 104 -15.31 -3.41 14.94
CA LEU A 104 -16.21 -4.55 15.15
C LEU A 104 -15.51 -5.68 15.91
N GLN A 105 -14.26 -6.02 15.54
CA GLN A 105 -13.46 -6.98 16.29
C GLN A 105 -13.25 -6.53 17.75
N GLN A 106 -12.94 -5.25 17.97
CA GLN A 106 -12.82 -4.67 19.31
C GLN A 106 -14.11 -4.82 20.12
N LYS A 107 -15.28 -4.64 19.50
CA LYS A 107 -16.57 -4.80 20.19
C LYS A 107 -16.83 -6.27 20.56
N VAL A 108 -16.41 -7.23 19.75
CA VAL A 108 -16.44 -8.67 20.10
C VAL A 108 -15.52 -8.96 21.28
N VAL A 109 -14.32 -8.37 21.29
CA VAL A 109 -13.38 -8.47 22.42
C VAL A 109 -13.97 -7.91 23.71
N LEU A 110 -14.65 -6.77 23.64
CA LEU A 110 -15.35 -6.19 24.79
C LEU A 110 -16.48 -7.09 25.30
N TYR A 111 -17.22 -7.74 24.39
CA TYR A 111 -18.24 -8.72 24.74
C TYR A 111 -17.63 -9.93 25.46
N TYR A 112 -16.51 -10.47 24.95
CA TYR A 112 -15.76 -11.52 25.65
C TYR A 112 -15.28 -11.07 27.03
N ALA A 113 -14.72 -9.86 27.12
CA ALA A 113 -14.21 -9.32 28.37
C ALA A 113 -15.30 -9.19 29.44
N GLU A 114 -16.50 -8.75 29.04
CA GLU A 114 -17.66 -8.70 29.92
C GLU A 114 -18.06 -10.10 30.40
N LYS A 115 -18.16 -11.07 29.50
CA LYS A 115 -18.50 -12.46 29.83
C LYS A 115 -17.47 -13.13 30.74
N SER A 116 -16.19 -12.86 30.50
CA SER A 116 -15.06 -13.48 31.21
C SER A 116 -14.61 -12.71 32.45
N GLY A 117 -15.25 -11.58 32.78
CA GLY A 117 -14.88 -10.75 33.92
C GLY A 117 -13.51 -10.06 33.78
N LEU A 118 -12.98 -9.92 32.56
CA LEU A 118 -11.68 -9.31 32.28
C LEU A 118 -11.83 -7.80 32.18
N LYS A 119 -11.92 -7.11 33.31
CA LYS A 119 -11.99 -5.64 33.37
C LYS A 119 -10.79 -5.06 34.12
N PRO A 120 -10.26 -3.90 33.72
CA PRO A 120 -9.25 -3.21 34.50
C PRO A 120 -9.86 -2.67 35.80
N SER A 121 -9.07 -2.72 36.87
CA SER A 121 -9.40 -2.09 38.14
C SER A 121 -9.34 -0.56 38.00
N ASP A 122 -10.09 0.15 38.83
CA ASP A 122 -10.06 1.61 38.83
C ASP A 122 -8.67 2.17 39.18
N LYS A 123 -7.84 1.39 39.89
CA LYS A 123 -6.46 1.78 40.19
C LYS A 123 -5.59 1.77 38.93
N GLU A 124 -5.71 0.72 38.09
CA GLU A 124 -5.00 0.63 36.81
C GLU A 124 -5.42 1.76 35.88
N VAL A 125 -6.73 2.01 35.74
CA VAL A 125 -7.26 3.08 34.90
C VAL A 125 -6.76 4.45 35.37
N LYS A 126 -6.86 4.76 36.67
CA LYS A 126 -6.41 6.06 37.22
C LYS A 126 -4.90 6.27 37.04
N GLN A 127 -4.10 5.21 37.18
CA GLN A 127 -2.67 5.31 37.00
C GLN A 127 -2.33 5.65 35.55
N GLU A 128 -2.98 5.00 34.59
CA GLU A 128 -2.72 5.25 33.17
C GLU A 128 -3.23 6.63 32.73
N VAL A 129 -4.42 7.03 33.19
CA VAL A 129 -4.94 8.40 33.00
C VAL A 129 -3.93 9.44 33.49
N LYS A 130 -3.38 9.24 34.69
CA LYS A 130 -2.39 10.15 35.27
C LYS A 130 -1.11 10.21 34.43
N ASN A 131 -0.64 9.08 33.90
CA ASN A 131 0.55 9.04 33.04
C ASN A 131 0.34 9.88 31.78
N VAL A 132 -0.82 9.74 31.14
CA VAL A 132 -1.17 10.48 29.91
C VAL A 132 -1.36 11.96 30.19
N ILE A 133 -2.09 12.33 31.25
CA ILE A 133 -2.29 13.73 31.65
C ILE A 133 -0.95 14.41 31.93
N ALA A 134 -0.03 13.73 32.62
CA ALA A 134 1.31 14.27 32.88
C ALA A 134 2.14 14.47 31.60
N ALA A 135 1.90 13.69 30.54
CA ALA A 135 2.52 13.91 29.24
C ALA A 135 1.90 15.14 28.53
N ILE A 136 0.57 15.25 28.53
CA ILE A 136 -0.16 16.38 27.95
C ILE A 136 0.24 17.70 28.61
N GLU A 137 0.39 17.73 29.94
CA GLU A 137 0.77 18.95 30.66
C GLU A 137 2.18 19.47 30.30
N LYS A 138 3.06 18.59 29.82
CA LYS A 138 4.40 18.95 29.32
C LYS A 138 4.36 19.55 27.91
N ASP A 139 3.33 19.25 27.13
CA ASP A 139 3.11 19.80 25.79
C ASP A 139 2.09 20.94 25.83
N GLN A 140 2.58 22.18 25.88
CA GLN A 140 1.72 23.36 25.93
C GLN A 140 0.82 23.52 24.70
N ASN A 141 1.26 23.05 23.53
CA ASN A 141 0.44 23.11 22.31
C ASN A 141 -0.74 22.15 22.42
N GLN A 142 -0.47 20.90 22.80
CA GLN A 142 -1.50 19.88 23.01
C GLN A 142 -2.47 20.29 24.12
N LEU A 143 -1.96 20.81 25.25
CA LEU A 143 -2.78 21.28 26.36
C LEU A 143 -3.74 22.41 25.94
N ASN A 144 -3.25 23.38 25.16
CA ASN A 144 -4.07 24.49 24.68
C ASN A 144 -5.15 24.01 23.69
N GLN A 145 -4.80 23.10 22.77
CA GLN A 145 -5.77 22.48 21.87
C GLN A 145 -6.88 21.75 22.64
N ILE A 146 -6.51 21.00 23.69
CA ILE A 146 -7.48 20.30 24.54
C ILE A 146 -8.39 21.30 25.25
N LYS A 147 -7.84 22.36 25.85
CA LYS A 147 -8.66 23.38 26.53
C LYS A 147 -9.61 24.08 25.55
N MET A 148 -9.16 24.42 24.34
CA MET A 148 -10.00 25.03 23.32
C MET A 148 -11.15 24.10 22.90
N LYS A 149 -10.87 22.81 22.71
CA LYS A 149 -11.86 21.87 22.17
C LYS A 149 -12.81 21.29 23.21
N TYR A 150 -12.30 21.02 24.40
CA TYR A 150 -13.01 20.33 25.47
C TYR A 150 -13.41 21.27 26.62
N GLY A 151 -13.06 22.54 26.55
CA GLY A 151 -13.32 23.55 27.58
C GLY A 151 -12.36 23.48 28.77
N SER A 152 -11.95 22.29 29.20
CA SER A 152 -10.93 22.11 30.24
C SER A 152 -10.24 20.74 30.15
N LEU A 153 -9.05 20.66 30.74
CA LEU A 153 -8.31 19.40 30.88
C LEU A 153 -9.09 18.37 31.71
N THR A 154 -9.76 18.79 32.79
CA THR A 154 -10.59 17.91 33.61
C THR A 154 -11.80 17.36 32.85
N ASN A 155 -12.41 18.16 31.96
CA ASN A 155 -13.51 17.68 31.14
C ASN A 155 -13.04 16.63 30.12
N TYR A 156 -11.87 16.84 29.53
CA TYR A 156 -11.19 15.87 28.69
C TYR A 156 -10.86 14.58 29.45
N GLU A 157 -10.22 14.70 30.61
CA GLU A 157 -9.83 13.58 31.47
C GLU A 157 -11.02 12.65 31.77
N LYS A 158 -12.12 13.20 32.30
CA LYS A 158 -13.25 12.41 32.80
C LYS A 158 -14.15 11.87 31.70
N ASN A 159 -14.45 12.68 30.69
CA ASN A 159 -15.51 12.35 29.73
C ASN A 159 -14.96 11.72 28.44
N TYR A 160 -13.64 11.73 28.24
CA TYR A 160 -13.01 11.23 27.01
C TYR A 160 -11.86 10.28 27.33
N LEU A 161 -10.86 10.73 28.08
CA LEU A 161 -9.65 9.95 28.28
C LEU A 161 -9.89 8.71 29.15
N GLU A 162 -10.52 8.85 30.31
CA GLU A 162 -10.76 7.73 31.22
C GLU A 162 -11.59 6.59 30.57
N PRO A 163 -12.71 6.84 29.87
CA PRO A 163 -13.43 5.79 29.15
C PRO A 163 -12.59 5.08 28.08
N GLN A 164 -11.78 5.83 27.31
CA GLN A 164 -10.91 5.26 26.27
C GLN A 164 -9.81 4.38 26.88
N ILE A 165 -9.16 4.85 27.95
CA ILE A 165 -8.15 4.06 28.67
C ILE A 165 -8.77 2.79 29.26
N ARG A 166 -10.01 2.85 29.77
CA ARG A 166 -10.69 1.66 30.27
C ARG A 166 -10.91 0.63 29.17
N ILE A 167 -11.35 1.05 27.99
CA ILE A 167 -11.52 0.19 26.82
C ILE A 167 -10.17 -0.40 26.38
N GLN A 168 -9.16 0.45 26.25
CA GLN A 168 -7.80 0.10 25.85
C GLN A 168 -7.20 -0.98 26.78
N LEU A 169 -7.26 -0.77 28.10
CA LEU A 169 -6.77 -1.74 29.08
C LEU A 169 -7.60 -3.03 29.09
N THR A 170 -8.90 -2.96 28.80
CA THR A 170 -9.76 -4.14 28.66
C THR A 170 -9.31 -4.99 27.46
N VAL A 171 -9.14 -4.36 26.30
CA VAL A 171 -8.67 -5.02 25.07
C VAL A 171 -7.28 -5.64 25.30
N LYS A 172 -6.36 -4.86 25.89
CA LYS A 172 -5.02 -5.33 26.26
C LYS A 172 -5.07 -6.60 27.12
N LYS A 173 -5.87 -6.60 28.18
CA LYS A 173 -6.02 -7.77 29.06
C LYS A 173 -6.55 -8.99 28.32
N VAL A 174 -7.52 -8.81 27.41
CA VAL A 174 -8.01 -9.93 26.59
C VAL A 174 -6.92 -10.45 25.67
N GLN A 175 -6.23 -9.56 24.95
CA GLN A 175 -5.12 -9.93 24.07
C GLN A 175 -4.02 -10.69 24.81
N GLU A 176 -3.61 -10.22 25.99
CA GLU A 176 -2.65 -10.91 26.86
C GLU A 176 -3.19 -12.27 27.36
N THR A 177 -4.51 -12.40 27.55
CA THR A 177 -5.11 -13.65 28.03
C THR A 177 -5.21 -14.72 26.93
N VAL A 178 -5.49 -14.33 25.69
CA VAL A 178 -5.86 -15.27 24.61
C VAL A 178 -4.84 -15.33 23.47
N GLY A 179 -3.99 -14.31 23.35
CA GLY A 179 -2.99 -14.17 22.30
C GLY A 179 -1.56 -14.36 22.76
N GLU A 180 -1.30 -14.59 24.06
CA GLU A 180 0.06 -14.85 24.56
C GLU A 180 0.67 -16.09 23.90
N VAL A 181 1.89 -15.93 23.37
CA VAL A 181 2.66 -16.99 22.71
C VAL A 181 3.80 -17.39 23.62
N SER A 182 3.94 -18.69 23.88
CA SER A 182 5.01 -19.23 24.71
C SER A 182 6.35 -19.23 23.98
N GLU A 183 7.44 -19.28 24.73
CA GLU A 183 8.78 -19.37 24.16
C GLU A 183 8.95 -20.65 23.33
N GLU A 184 8.31 -21.74 23.74
CA GLU A 184 8.29 -23.00 23.00
C GLU A 184 7.56 -22.87 21.65
N GLU A 185 6.45 -22.13 21.58
CA GLU A 185 5.74 -21.85 20.33
C GLU A 185 6.62 -21.03 19.37
N ILE A 186 7.33 -20.01 19.88
CA ILE A 186 8.25 -19.20 19.07
C ILE A 186 9.42 -20.05 18.57
N LYS A 187 9.98 -20.90 19.44
CA LYS A 187 11.06 -21.83 19.08
C LYS A 187 10.63 -22.84 18.04
N GLN A 188 9.46 -23.45 18.19
CA GLN A 188 8.91 -24.36 17.19
C GLN A 188 8.74 -23.65 15.85
N TYR A 189 8.17 -22.45 15.85
CA TYR A 189 8.01 -21.65 14.64
C TYR A 189 9.36 -21.35 13.97
N PHE A 190 10.37 -20.95 14.76
CA PHE A 190 11.71 -20.70 14.24
C PHE A 190 12.30 -21.94 13.55
N GLU A 191 12.21 -23.12 14.16
CA GLU A 191 12.76 -24.35 13.59
C GLU A 191 11.99 -24.78 12.32
N GLU A 192 10.66 -24.70 12.33
CA GLU A 192 9.82 -25.06 11.17
C GLU A 192 9.98 -24.08 10.01
N ASN A 193 10.29 -22.81 10.30
CA ASN A 193 10.37 -21.74 9.30
C ASN A 193 11.79 -21.19 9.10
N LYS A 194 12.82 -21.89 9.60
CA LYS A 194 14.20 -21.40 9.66
C LYS A 194 14.70 -20.86 8.32
N LYS A 195 14.50 -21.59 7.23
CA LYS A 195 14.93 -21.18 5.89
C LYS A 195 14.21 -19.91 5.42
N THR A 196 12.91 -19.80 5.69
CA THR A 196 12.10 -18.61 5.36
C THR A 196 12.57 -17.39 6.17
N LEU A 197 12.84 -17.59 7.46
CA LEU A 197 13.34 -16.54 8.35
C LEU A 197 14.74 -16.09 7.94
N GLN A 198 15.64 -17.02 7.63
CA GLN A 198 16.96 -16.72 7.07
C GLN A 198 16.85 -15.93 5.76
N ASN A 199 15.95 -16.32 4.86
CA ASN A 199 15.74 -15.58 3.62
C ASN A 199 15.25 -14.15 3.84
N LYS A 200 14.45 -13.91 4.88
CA LYS A 200 13.88 -12.59 5.20
C LYS A 200 14.88 -11.70 5.96
N TYR A 201 15.56 -12.27 6.94
CA TYR A 201 16.29 -11.52 7.97
C TYR A 201 17.81 -11.67 7.92
N ASP A 202 18.37 -12.66 7.24
CA ASP A 202 19.82 -12.71 7.09
C ASP A 202 20.28 -11.48 6.29
N LYS A 203 21.31 -10.81 6.77
CA LYS A 203 21.93 -9.64 6.14
C LYS A 203 23.45 -9.77 6.11
N VAL A 204 24.06 -9.34 5.02
CA VAL A 204 25.51 -9.14 4.92
C VAL A 204 25.83 -7.76 4.36
N ASP A 205 26.87 -7.14 4.91
CA ASP A 205 27.51 -5.98 4.29
C ASP A 205 28.75 -6.46 3.53
N LEU A 206 28.89 -6.06 2.27
CA LEU A 206 29.96 -6.51 1.38
C LEU A 206 30.68 -5.32 0.75
N GLU A 207 31.94 -5.54 0.43
CA GLU A 207 32.72 -4.74 -0.52
C GLU A 207 33.00 -5.63 -1.74
N ALA A 208 32.74 -5.14 -2.95
CA ALA A 208 32.91 -5.92 -4.17
C ALA A 208 33.82 -5.22 -5.18
N ILE A 209 34.52 -6.03 -5.97
CA ILE A 209 35.23 -5.57 -7.17
C ILE A 209 34.86 -6.51 -8.31
N SER A 210 34.53 -5.94 -9.47
CA SER A 210 34.18 -6.66 -10.69
C SER A 210 35.35 -6.72 -11.67
N PHE A 211 35.43 -7.81 -12.45
CA PHE A 211 36.46 -8.05 -13.45
C PHE A 211 35.84 -8.67 -14.72
N ASP A 212 36.37 -8.31 -15.88
CA ASP A 212 35.93 -8.86 -17.17
C ASP A 212 36.39 -10.31 -17.40
N SER A 213 37.37 -10.80 -16.62
CA SER A 213 37.93 -12.14 -16.79
C SER A 213 38.24 -12.83 -15.46
N THR A 214 38.14 -14.17 -15.47
CA THR A 214 38.51 -15.01 -14.32
C THR A 214 39.99 -14.88 -13.96
N SER A 215 40.88 -14.69 -14.96
CA SER A 215 42.32 -14.58 -14.75
C SER A 215 42.68 -13.33 -13.93
N THR A 216 42.14 -12.17 -14.30
CA THR A 216 42.38 -10.90 -13.58
C THR A 216 41.77 -10.93 -12.18
N ALA A 217 40.62 -11.58 -12.02
CA ALA A 217 39.99 -11.76 -10.71
C ALA A 217 40.84 -12.67 -9.79
N GLN A 218 41.42 -13.75 -10.32
CA GLN A 218 42.31 -14.65 -9.58
C GLN A 218 43.64 -13.99 -9.19
N GLU A 219 44.18 -13.13 -10.06
CA GLU A 219 45.35 -12.31 -9.75
C GLU A 219 45.06 -11.39 -8.56
N PHE A 220 43.90 -10.70 -8.58
CA PHE A 220 43.45 -9.88 -7.46
C PHE A 220 43.30 -10.70 -6.18
N VAL A 221 42.64 -11.87 -6.21
CA VAL A 221 42.50 -12.73 -5.01
C VAL A 221 43.86 -13.11 -4.43
N SER A 222 44.83 -13.46 -5.28
CA SER A 222 46.18 -13.84 -4.84
C SER A 222 46.88 -12.67 -4.15
N ARG A 223 46.79 -11.47 -4.73
CA ARG A 223 47.38 -10.25 -4.17
C ARG A 223 46.68 -9.78 -2.90
N ALA A 224 45.36 -9.92 -2.84
CA ALA A 224 44.55 -9.57 -1.68
C ALA A 224 44.77 -10.52 -0.49
N LYS A 225 45.19 -11.77 -0.72
CA LYS A 225 45.63 -12.68 0.35
C LYS A 225 46.94 -12.24 1.01
N GLU A 226 47.81 -11.56 0.26
CA GLU A 226 49.11 -11.09 0.76
C GLU A 226 49.03 -9.70 1.41
N LEU A 227 48.28 -8.78 0.79
CA LEU A 227 48.24 -7.36 1.18
C LEU A 227 46.94 -6.97 1.91
N GLY A 228 45.91 -7.81 1.86
CA GLY A 228 44.55 -7.42 2.23
C GLY A 228 43.79 -6.78 1.06
N PHE A 229 42.45 -6.82 1.15
CA PHE A 229 41.55 -6.45 0.06
C PHE A 229 41.71 -4.98 -0.40
N ASP A 230 41.73 -4.04 0.55
CA ASP A 230 41.73 -2.61 0.26
C ASP A 230 43.08 -2.14 -0.31
N GLU A 231 44.17 -2.68 0.22
CA GLU A 231 45.52 -2.40 -0.26
C GLU A 231 45.76 -3.00 -1.66
N ALA A 232 45.27 -4.22 -1.91
CA ALA A 232 45.33 -4.82 -3.23
C ALA A 232 44.50 -4.05 -4.27
N ALA A 233 43.32 -3.56 -3.89
CA ALA A 233 42.47 -2.75 -4.75
C ALA A 233 43.15 -1.43 -5.11
N SER A 234 43.71 -0.76 -4.10
CA SER A 234 44.44 0.50 -4.26
C SER A 234 45.68 0.35 -5.14
N ALA A 235 46.47 -0.72 -4.93
CA ALA A 235 47.68 -1.00 -5.69
C ALA A 235 47.41 -1.28 -7.18
N LEU A 236 46.21 -1.76 -7.50
CA LEU A 236 45.77 -2.07 -8.87
C LEU A 236 44.87 -1.00 -9.48
N GLY A 237 44.60 0.10 -8.75
CA GLY A 237 43.72 1.18 -9.21
C GLY A 237 42.26 0.74 -9.41
N LEU A 238 41.80 -0.26 -8.66
CA LEU A 238 40.46 -0.84 -8.77
C LEU A 238 39.46 -0.08 -7.89
N THR A 239 38.23 0.05 -8.37
CA THR A 239 37.14 0.71 -7.63
C THR A 239 36.39 -0.31 -6.78
N VAL A 240 36.28 -0.03 -5.47
CA VAL A 240 35.53 -0.85 -4.52
C VAL A 240 34.06 -0.38 -4.47
N GLN A 241 33.14 -1.32 -4.63
CA GLN A 241 31.69 -1.08 -4.60
C GLN A 241 31.10 -1.59 -3.28
N PRO A 242 30.46 -0.74 -2.47
CA PRO A 242 29.80 -1.18 -1.25
C PRO A 242 28.40 -1.76 -1.54
N PHE A 243 28.06 -2.87 -0.89
CA PHE A 243 26.72 -3.43 -0.82
C PHE A 243 26.31 -3.53 0.64
N SER A 244 25.36 -2.72 1.08
CA SER A 244 24.88 -2.72 2.47
C SER A 244 23.58 -3.49 2.63
N ASN A 245 23.43 -4.23 3.72
CA ASN A 245 22.23 -4.98 4.10
C ASN A 245 21.71 -5.93 3.00
N ALA A 246 22.60 -6.57 2.24
CA ALA A 246 22.20 -7.53 1.22
C ALA A 246 21.54 -8.75 1.89
N SER A 247 20.35 -9.13 1.43
CA SER A 247 19.63 -10.34 1.86
C SER A 247 19.86 -11.51 0.92
N ARG A 248 19.53 -12.72 1.40
CA ARG A 248 19.46 -13.90 0.53
C ARG A 248 18.47 -13.68 -0.62
N GLY A 249 18.74 -14.34 -1.75
CA GLY A 249 18.01 -14.24 -3.00
C GLY A 249 18.43 -13.06 -3.88
N ILE A 250 19.38 -12.22 -3.45
CA ILE A 250 19.98 -11.18 -4.30
C ILE A 250 20.98 -11.83 -5.27
N PHE A 251 21.78 -12.78 -4.79
CA PHE A 251 22.73 -13.53 -5.60
C PHE A 251 22.18 -14.94 -5.88
N PRO A 252 22.68 -15.63 -6.93
CA PRO A 252 22.43 -17.05 -7.14
C PRO A 252 22.74 -17.88 -5.89
N ASP A 253 21.96 -18.93 -5.63
CA ASP A 253 22.03 -19.76 -4.42
C ASP A 253 23.46 -20.23 -4.07
N GLU A 254 24.27 -20.55 -5.07
CA GLU A 254 25.66 -20.97 -4.90
C GLU A 254 26.56 -19.87 -4.32
N ILE A 255 26.33 -18.62 -4.72
CA ILE A 255 27.07 -17.45 -4.25
C ILE A 255 26.56 -17.06 -2.85
N ASP A 256 25.24 -17.04 -2.66
CA ASP A 256 24.60 -16.77 -1.38
C ASP A 256 25.09 -17.73 -0.28
N ALA A 257 25.17 -19.03 -0.59
CA ALA A 257 25.66 -20.02 0.35
C ALA A 257 27.07 -19.68 0.86
N VAL A 258 27.95 -19.19 -0.02
CA VAL A 258 29.31 -18.80 0.36
C VAL A 258 29.33 -17.47 1.11
N LEU A 259 28.64 -16.44 0.62
CA LEU A 259 28.64 -15.10 1.24
C LEU A 259 28.11 -15.13 2.67
N PHE A 260 27.01 -15.85 2.91
CA PHE A 260 26.36 -15.91 4.22
C PHE A 260 26.96 -16.94 5.17
N SER A 261 27.90 -17.78 4.70
CA SER A 261 28.70 -18.67 5.57
C SER A 261 30.10 -18.13 5.83
N ALA A 262 30.50 -17.06 5.15
CA ALA A 262 31.83 -16.49 5.28
C ALA A 262 32.00 -15.72 6.60
N THR A 263 33.19 -15.81 7.18
CA THR A 263 33.56 -15.01 8.35
C THR A 263 33.72 -13.53 7.96
N PRO A 264 33.23 -12.57 8.75
CA PRO A 264 33.56 -11.15 8.57
C PRO A 264 35.07 -10.93 8.41
N GLY A 265 35.45 -10.10 7.44
CA GLY A 265 36.82 -9.84 6.98
C GLY A 265 37.31 -10.78 5.89
N SER A 266 36.62 -11.89 5.61
CA SER A 266 37.05 -12.85 4.59
C SER A 266 36.82 -12.35 3.17
N ILE A 267 37.69 -12.80 2.26
CA ILE A 267 37.61 -12.55 0.82
C ILE A 267 37.10 -13.83 0.15
N VAL A 268 36.02 -13.71 -0.63
CA VAL A 268 35.34 -14.82 -1.28
C VAL A 268 35.12 -14.56 -2.76
N GLY A 269 35.12 -15.64 -3.55
CA GLY A 269 35.13 -15.60 -5.01
C GLY A 269 36.48 -16.00 -5.62
N PRO A 270 36.69 -15.77 -6.92
CA PRO A 270 35.81 -15.01 -7.80
C PRO A 270 34.55 -15.79 -8.23
N PHE A 271 33.41 -15.10 -8.31
CA PHE A 271 32.14 -15.65 -8.78
C PHE A 271 31.71 -15.03 -10.09
N ASN A 272 31.15 -15.81 -11.00
CA ASN A 272 30.56 -15.27 -12.22
C ASN A 272 29.09 -14.91 -11.98
N PHE A 273 28.74 -13.64 -12.17
CA PHE A 273 27.39 -13.11 -11.99
C PHE A 273 27.20 -11.91 -12.92
N LEU A 274 26.05 -11.79 -13.60
CA LEU A 274 25.75 -10.70 -14.55
C LEU A 274 26.88 -10.46 -15.57
N ASP A 275 27.41 -11.53 -16.16
CA ASP A 275 28.49 -11.52 -17.17
C ASP A 275 29.81 -10.89 -16.70
N GLN A 276 30.02 -10.79 -15.37
CA GLN A 276 31.22 -10.25 -14.74
C GLN A 276 31.72 -11.19 -13.64
N TRP A 277 33.01 -11.12 -13.34
CA TRP A 277 33.62 -11.84 -12.23
C TRP A 277 33.72 -10.95 -11.00
N TYR A 278 33.07 -11.32 -9.91
CA TYR A 278 33.09 -10.55 -8.66
C TYR A 278 33.96 -11.23 -7.61
N VAL A 279 34.77 -10.42 -6.92
CA VAL A 279 35.42 -10.80 -5.67
C VAL A 279 34.83 -9.92 -4.57
N PHE A 280 34.38 -10.56 -3.49
CA PHE A 280 33.75 -9.87 -2.36
C PHE A 280 34.64 -9.96 -1.12
N LYS A 281 34.62 -8.90 -0.31
CA LYS A 281 35.03 -8.91 1.09
C LYS A 281 33.78 -8.75 1.95
N VAL A 282 33.55 -9.72 2.83
CA VAL A 282 32.42 -9.67 3.77
C VAL A 282 32.81 -8.74 4.92
N LYS A 283 32.09 -7.65 5.15
CA LYS A 283 32.37 -6.70 6.25
C LYS A 283 31.71 -7.14 7.55
N THR A 284 30.42 -7.43 7.49
CA THR A 284 29.60 -7.85 8.62
C THR A 284 28.61 -8.91 8.13
N SER A 285 28.15 -9.75 9.04
CA SER A 285 27.08 -10.71 8.79
C SER A 285 26.15 -10.79 10.00
N SER A 286 24.85 -10.78 9.72
CA SER A 286 23.79 -11.07 10.68
C SER A 286 23.02 -12.26 10.12
N VAL A 287 23.26 -13.44 10.68
CA VAL A 287 22.74 -14.71 10.16
C VAL A 287 22.03 -15.45 11.27
N LEU A 288 20.80 -15.86 11.04
CA LEU A 288 20.00 -16.63 11.98
C LEU A 288 20.46 -18.09 12.00
N SER A 289 21.60 -18.37 12.66
CA SER A 289 22.21 -19.70 12.73
C SER A 289 21.43 -20.67 13.62
N ASP A 290 20.91 -20.17 14.72
CA ASP A 290 20.24 -20.92 15.78
C ASP A 290 19.26 -20.01 16.53
N TYR A 291 18.55 -20.62 17.46
CA TYR A 291 17.52 -19.93 18.22
C TYR A 291 18.07 -18.83 19.12
N ASP A 292 19.27 -19.00 19.70
CA ASP A 292 19.85 -17.99 20.59
C ASP A 292 20.22 -16.73 19.80
N VAL A 293 20.79 -16.89 18.60
CA VAL A 293 21.04 -15.77 17.69
C VAL A 293 19.74 -15.12 17.24
N PHE A 294 18.71 -15.92 16.93
CA PHE A 294 17.39 -15.40 16.58
C PHE A 294 16.77 -14.59 17.72
N GLN A 295 16.77 -15.11 18.95
CA GLN A 295 16.19 -14.45 20.13
C GLN A 295 16.82 -13.08 20.42
N ASN A 296 18.11 -12.93 20.12
CA ASN A 296 18.84 -11.68 20.31
C ASN A 296 18.82 -10.76 19.07
N SER A 297 18.07 -11.12 18.02
CA SER A 297 17.95 -10.34 16.79
C SER A 297 16.69 -9.49 16.75
N ASP A 298 16.67 -8.46 15.90
CA ASP A 298 15.47 -7.65 15.64
C ASP A 298 14.29 -8.48 15.10
N ALA A 299 14.58 -9.62 14.46
CA ALA A 299 13.57 -10.52 13.91
C ALA A 299 12.70 -11.18 14.98
N TYR A 300 13.21 -11.39 16.20
CA TYR A 300 12.47 -12.10 17.25
C TYR A 300 11.19 -11.36 17.63
N ASN A 301 11.28 -10.05 17.87
CA ASN A 301 10.11 -9.25 18.25
C ASN A 301 9.07 -9.18 17.12
N GLU A 302 9.52 -9.08 15.86
CA GLU A 302 8.62 -9.12 14.70
C GLU A 302 7.87 -10.45 14.60
N VAL A 303 8.59 -11.57 14.74
CA VAL A 303 8.00 -12.92 14.68
C VAL A 303 7.07 -13.16 15.86
N LYS A 304 7.48 -12.81 17.08
CA LYS A 304 6.63 -12.92 18.28
C LYS A 304 5.32 -12.17 18.08
N THR A 305 5.41 -10.91 17.64
CA THR A 305 4.23 -10.07 17.37
C THR A 305 3.33 -10.67 16.30
N GLN A 306 3.91 -11.24 15.24
CA GLN A 306 3.15 -11.92 14.19
C GLN A 306 2.41 -13.14 14.76
N LEU A 307 3.07 -13.97 15.56
CA LEU A 307 2.45 -15.16 16.16
C LEU A 307 1.33 -14.79 17.13
N GLU A 308 1.55 -13.76 17.97
CA GLU A 308 0.51 -13.24 18.88
C GLU A 308 -0.71 -12.76 18.09
N HIS A 309 -0.50 -12.09 16.96
CA HIS A 309 -1.58 -11.67 16.07
C HIS A 309 -2.34 -12.84 15.47
N GLU A 310 -1.62 -13.81 14.88
CA GLU A 310 -2.22 -14.99 14.23
C GLU A 310 -3.04 -15.80 15.24
N LYS A 311 -2.50 -16.01 16.44
CA LYS A 311 -3.18 -16.70 17.55
C LYS A 311 -4.43 -15.95 17.99
N PHE A 312 -4.33 -14.63 18.15
CA PHE A 312 -5.46 -13.79 18.52
C PHE A 312 -6.58 -13.80 17.46
N GLN A 313 -6.24 -13.70 16.16
CA GLN A 313 -7.23 -13.73 15.08
C GLN A 313 -7.94 -15.08 15.03
N LYS A 314 -7.19 -16.18 15.15
CA LYS A 314 -7.77 -17.52 15.21
C LYS A 314 -8.71 -17.68 16.42
N TRP A 315 -8.28 -17.23 17.59
CA TRP A 315 -9.14 -17.22 18.78
C TRP A 315 -10.43 -16.41 18.56
N LEU A 316 -10.33 -15.24 17.93
CA LEU A 316 -11.49 -14.38 17.69
C LEU A 316 -12.51 -15.07 16.77
N GLU A 317 -12.05 -15.70 15.70
CA GLU A 317 -12.90 -16.48 14.79
C GLU A 317 -13.58 -17.66 15.50
N GLU A 318 -12.82 -18.42 16.30
CA GLU A 318 -13.34 -19.54 17.09
C GLU A 318 -14.36 -19.07 18.13
N PHE A 319 -14.07 -17.95 18.81
CA PHE A 319 -14.96 -17.34 19.78
C PHE A 319 -16.27 -16.90 19.13
N MET A 320 -16.20 -16.14 18.02
CA MET A 320 -17.40 -15.73 17.27
C MET A 320 -18.24 -16.93 16.84
N LYS A 321 -17.60 -18.00 16.33
CA LYS A 321 -18.30 -19.23 15.94
C LYS A 321 -18.97 -19.93 17.13
N SER A 322 -18.25 -20.03 18.26
CA SER A 322 -18.74 -20.72 19.46
C SER A 322 -19.92 -20.01 20.13
N GLU A 323 -19.92 -18.68 20.10
CA GLU A 323 -20.99 -17.83 20.63
C GLU A 323 -22.06 -17.50 19.59
N ASN A 324 -21.95 -18.03 18.37
CA ASN A 324 -22.82 -17.72 17.24
C ASN A 324 -23.00 -16.21 17.03
N LEU A 325 -21.86 -15.50 17.06
CA LEU A 325 -21.78 -14.07 16.82
C LEU A 325 -21.57 -13.79 15.33
N SER A 326 -22.23 -12.75 14.85
CA SER A 326 -22.04 -12.24 13.49
C SER A 326 -22.14 -10.72 13.47
N TYR A 327 -21.75 -10.12 12.34
CA TYR A 327 -21.92 -8.70 12.08
C TYR A 327 -23.11 -8.51 11.15
N GLU A 328 -23.99 -7.59 11.52
CA GLU A 328 -25.05 -7.07 10.65
C GLU A 328 -24.73 -5.61 10.32
N PHE A 329 -25.07 -5.20 9.09
CA PHE A 329 -24.75 -3.88 8.57
C PHE A 329 -26.03 -3.14 8.17
N ASN A 330 -26.21 -1.94 8.72
CA ASN A 330 -27.25 -1.02 8.24
C ASN A 330 -26.75 -0.22 7.04
N ASP A 331 -25.43 0.00 6.94
CA ASP A 331 -24.79 0.66 5.81
C ASP A 331 -24.36 -0.37 4.75
N LYS A 332 -25.08 -0.38 3.62
CA LYS A 332 -24.82 -1.32 2.52
C LYS A 332 -23.47 -1.08 1.84
N SER A 333 -23.04 0.18 1.69
CA SER A 333 -21.75 0.47 1.09
C SER A 333 -20.63 -0.12 1.94
N LEU A 334 -20.69 0.11 3.26
CA LEU A 334 -19.76 -0.47 4.22
C LEU A 334 -19.76 -2.00 4.18
N GLU A 335 -20.94 -2.62 4.15
CA GLU A 335 -21.10 -4.08 4.11
C GLU A 335 -20.34 -4.71 2.93
N TYR A 336 -20.54 -4.20 1.72
CA TYR A 336 -19.93 -4.77 0.51
C TYR A 336 -18.42 -4.52 0.47
N TRP A 337 -17.96 -3.35 0.90
CA TRP A 337 -16.52 -3.09 1.03
C TRP A 337 -15.87 -3.95 2.11
N TRP A 338 -16.56 -4.20 3.22
CA TRP A 338 -16.10 -5.15 4.24
C TRP A 338 -16.04 -6.58 3.70
N LYS A 339 -17.09 -7.03 2.99
CA LYS A 339 -17.11 -8.34 2.31
C LYS A 339 -15.98 -8.49 1.30
N TYR A 340 -15.64 -7.43 0.57
CA TYR A 340 -14.49 -7.38 -0.33
C TYR A 340 -13.17 -7.58 0.42
N LEU A 341 -12.96 -6.86 1.54
CA LEU A 341 -11.76 -7.02 2.36
C LEU A 341 -11.63 -8.42 2.96
N LYS A 342 -12.77 -9.06 3.27
CA LYS A 342 -12.84 -10.42 3.82
C LYS A 342 -12.85 -11.52 2.75
N ASN A 343 -12.69 -11.18 1.47
CA ASN A 343 -12.75 -12.11 0.34
C ASN A 343 -13.98 -13.04 0.42
N LYS A 344 -15.16 -12.50 0.74
CA LYS A 344 -16.39 -13.30 0.83
C LYS A 344 -16.82 -13.80 -0.54
N GLU A 345 -17.25 -15.06 -0.60
CA GLU A 345 -17.73 -15.72 -1.82
C GLU A 345 -18.98 -15.03 -2.39
N ASN A 346 -19.20 -15.20 -3.70
CA ASN A 346 -20.36 -14.69 -4.45
C ASN A 346 -20.56 -13.16 -4.39
N LEU A 347 -19.56 -12.41 -3.91
CA LEU A 347 -19.65 -10.95 -3.80
C LEU A 347 -19.87 -10.30 -5.18
N PHE A 348 -19.16 -10.79 -6.20
CA PHE A 348 -19.30 -10.28 -7.55
C PHE A 348 -20.72 -10.48 -8.10
N GLU A 349 -21.27 -11.67 -7.95
CA GLU A 349 -22.61 -12.07 -8.43
C GLU A 349 -23.71 -11.27 -7.71
N ASN A 350 -23.60 -11.15 -6.39
CA ASN A 350 -24.53 -10.37 -5.57
C ASN A 350 -24.52 -8.90 -5.97
N LEU A 351 -23.32 -8.31 -6.12
CA LEU A 351 -23.16 -6.92 -6.52
C LEU A 351 -23.63 -6.70 -7.96
N SER A 352 -23.30 -7.61 -8.88
CA SER A 352 -23.73 -7.56 -10.27
C SER A 352 -25.25 -7.56 -10.41
N THR A 353 -25.95 -8.35 -9.57
CA THR A 353 -27.43 -8.38 -9.55
C THR A 353 -28.01 -7.10 -8.97
N LEU A 354 -27.35 -6.50 -7.97
CA LEU A 354 -27.77 -5.22 -7.40
C LEU A 354 -27.62 -4.06 -8.39
N LEU A 355 -26.56 -4.06 -9.20
CA LEU A 355 -26.23 -2.95 -10.10
C LEU A 355 -26.91 -3.03 -11.46
N PHE A 356 -27.39 -4.20 -11.89
CA PHE A 356 -27.89 -4.37 -13.24
C PHE A 356 -29.25 -5.07 -13.28
N GLU A 357 -30.24 -4.37 -13.82
CA GLU A 357 -31.55 -4.91 -14.19
C GLU A 357 -31.65 -5.00 -15.71
N ASN A 358 -31.86 -6.19 -16.28
CA ASN A 358 -31.93 -6.41 -17.74
C ASN A 358 -30.72 -5.79 -18.50
N ASN A 359 -29.51 -5.93 -17.97
CA ASN A 359 -28.26 -5.32 -18.48
C ASN A 359 -28.20 -3.78 -18.44
N THR A 360 -29.17 -3.11 -17.82
CA THR A 360 -29.17 -1.66 -17.61
C THR A 360 -28.65 -1.35 -16.21
N LEU A 361 -27.77 -0.36 -16.10
CA LEU A 361 -27.24 0.09 -14.81
C LEU A 361 -28.36 0.73 -13.98
N VAL A 362 -28.47 0.32 -12.72
CA VAL A 362 -29.37 0.92 -11.72
C VAL A 362 -28.67 2.12 -11.09
N GLU A 363 -29.03 3.34 -11.52
CA GLU A 363 -28.33 4.57 -11.13
C GLU A 363 -28.50 4.91 -9.64
N GLU A 364 -29.59 4.49 -9.00
CA GLU A 364 -29.89 4.72 -7.59
C GLU A 364 -29.00 3.91 -6.63
N THR A 365 -28.22 2.96 -7.14
CA THR A 365 -27.24 2.24 -6.33
C THR A 365 -26.14 3.20 -5.83
N PRO A 366 -25.60 3.06 -4.61
CA PRO A 366 -24.50 3.90 -4.15
C PRO A 366 -23.28 3.86 -5.08
N ASP A 367 -22.64 5.00 -5.29
CA ASP A 367 -21.54 5.13 -6.26
C ASP A 367 -20.26 4.41 -5.79
N GLU A 368 -20.08 4.24 -4.48
CA GLU A 368 -19.01 3.42 -3.92
C GLU A 368 -19.19 1.93 -4.27
N LEU A 369 -20.43 1.46 -4.43
CA LEU A 369 -20.72 0.09 -4.89
C LEU A 369 -20.47 -0.07 -6.38
N LYS A 370 -20.79 0.95 -7.18
CA LYS A 370 -20.41 1.04 -8.60
C LYS A 370 -18.89 0.97 -8.76
N ALA A 371 -18.14 1.71 -7.95
CA ALA A 371 -16.68 1.68 -7.95
C ALA A 371 -16.13 0.29 -7.57
N LEU A 372 -16.68 -0.33 -6.51
CA LEU A 372 -16.30 -1.69 -6.12
C LEU A 372 -16.56 -2.71 -7.25
N TYR A 373 -17.67 -2.59 -7.97
CA TYR A 373 -17.98 -3.45 -9.11
C TYR A 373 -16.89 -3.38 -10.19
N VAL A 374 -16.39 -2.19 -10.53
CA VAL A 374 -15.30 -2.03 -11.49
C VAL A 374 -14.04 -2.81 -11.07
N ILE A 375 -13.70 -2.77 -9.77
CA ILE A 375 -12.55 -3.53 -9.20
C ILE A 375 -12.78 -5.04 -9.32
N LEU A 376 -14.01 -5.50 -9.01
CA LEU A 376 -14.34 -6.93 -9.08
C LEU A 376 -14.35 -7.43 -10.53
N VAL A 377 -14.84 -6.65 -11.48
CA VAL A 377 -14.79 -7.01 -12.91
C VAL A 377 -13.35 -7.21 -13.39
N ASP A 378 -12.40 -6.38 -12.96
CA ASP A 378 -10.98 -6.60 -13.29
C ASP A 378 -10.45 -7.96 -12.82
N THR A 379 -10.92 -8.41 -11.65
CA THR A 379 -10.55 -9.69 -11.07
C THR A 379 -11.18 -10.84 -11.86
N GLU A 380 -12.46 -10.72 -12.19
CA GLU A 380 -13.18 -11.70 -13.00
C GLU A 380 -12.62 -11.82 -14.42
N LEU A 381 -12.32 -10.71 -15.09
CA LEU A 381 -11.68 -10.72 -16.41
C LEU A 381 -10.31 -11.40 -16.38
N GLN A 382 -9.57 -11.27 -15.28
CA GLN A 382 -8.28 -11.95 -15.10
C GLN A 382 -8.45 -13.45 -14.88
N ASN A 383 -9.43 -13.85 -14.06
CA ASN A 383 -9.78 -15.25 -13.87
C ASN A 383 -10.19 -15.91 -15.19
N LEU A 384 -11.09 -15.27 -15.95
CA LEU A 384 -11.54 -15.74 -17.26
C LEU A 384 -10.41 -15.80 -18.29
N THR A 385 -9.48 -14.84 -18.26
CA THR A 385 -8.31 -14.85 -19.16
C THR A 385 -7.35 -15.98 -18.81
N ARG A 386 -7.12 -16.24 -17.52
CA ARG A 386 -6.32 -17.39 -17.07
C ARG A 386 -6.97 -18.71 -17.49
N GLU A 387 -8.27 -18.87 -17.25
CA GLU A 387 -9.02 -20.05 -17.69
C GLU A 387 -8.93 -20.26 -19.20
N MET A 388 -9.06 -19.19 -20.00
CA MET A 388 -8.88 -19.25 -21.46
C MET A 388 -7.48 -19.74 -21.86
N THR A 389 -6.43 -19.27 -21.18
CA THR A 389 -5.06 -19.70 -21.43
C THR A 389 -4.87 -21.18 -21.08
N GLU A 390 -5.37 -21.62 -19.93
CA GLU A 390 -5.30 -23.02 -19.49
C GLU A 390 -6.06 -23.95 -20.45
N LEU A 391 -7.26 -23.56 -20.91
CA LEU A 391 -8.02 -24.32 -21.91
C LEU A 391 -7.33 -24.36 -23.27
N THR A 392 -6.60 -23.31 -23.65
CA THR A 392 -5.79 -23.30 -24.88
C THR A 392 -4.62 -24.28 -24.78
N GLN A 393 -3.94 -24.32 -23.63
CA GLN A 393 -2.89 -25.32 -23.38
C GLN A 393 -3.44 -26.74 -23.40
N TYR A 394 -4.62 -26.96 -22.82
CA TYR A 394 -5.30 -28.26 -22.86
C TYR A 394 -5.61 -28.67 -24.30
N GLU A 395 -6.20 -27.77 -25.09
CA GLU A 395 -6.52 -27.98 -26.52
C GLU A 395 -5.27 -28.34 -27.32
N ASP A 396 -4.18 -27.57 -27.17
CA ASP A 396 -2.90 -27.80 -27.85
C ASP A 396 -2.32 -29.19 -27.58
N SER A 397 -2.43 -29.69 -26.34
CA SER A 397 -2.00 -31.04 -25.98
C SER A 397 -2.83 -32.09 -26.72
N LEU A 398 -4.16 -31.97 -26.71
CA LEU A 398 -5.03 -32.91 -27.40
C LEU A 398 -4.81 -32.90 -28.92
N GLU A 399 -4.64 -31.73 -29.53
CA GLU A 399 -4.38 -31.62 -30.97
C GLU A 399 -3.05 -32.28 -31.37
N LYS A 400 -2.04 -32.22 -30.49
CA LYS A 400 -0.77 -32.95 -30.66
C LYS A 400 -0.85 -34.43 -30.30
N SER A 401 -2.05 -34.95 -29.99
CA SER A 401 -2.27 -36.31 -29.48
C SER A 401 -1.43 -36.62 -28.22
N GLN A 402 -1.16 -35.59 -27.43
CA GLN A 402 -0.48 -35.68 -26.14
C GLN A 402 -1.51 -35.68 -25.02
N ARG A 403 -1.16 -36.30 -23.89
CA ARG A 403 -1.97 -36.19 -22.69
C ARG A 403 -1.84 -34.76 -22.13
N PRO A 404 -2.96 -34.07 -21.83
CA PRO A 404 -2.92 -32.79 -21.14
C PRO A 404 -2.28 -32.90 -19.76
N ASP A 405 -1.83 -31.77 -19.23
CA ASP A 405 -1.29 -31.68 -17.87
C ASP A 405 -2.27 -32.27 -16.84
N GLU A 406 -1.77 -33.05 -15.89
CA GLU A 406 -2.57 -33.71 -14.87
C GLU A 406 -3.32 -32.72 -13.98
N ASP A 407 -2.72 -31.57 -13.69
CA ASP A 407 -3.36 -30.50 -12.91
C ASP A 407 -4.56 -29.90 -13.66
N LEU A 408 -4.46 -29.78 -14.99
CA LEU A 408 -5.55 -29.30 -15.83
C LEU A 408 -6.69 -30.34 -15.92
N ILE A 409 -6.35 -31.63 -16.06
CA ILE A 409 -7.34 -32.73 -16.02
C ILE A 409 -8.06 -32.76 -14.67
N LYS A 410 -7.33 -32.61 -13.57
CA LYS A 410 -7.91 -32.56 -12.21
C LYS A 410 -8.87 -31.38 -12.04
N LYS A 411 -8.53 -30.23 -12.63
CA LYS A 411 -9.33 -29.01 -12.54
C LYS A 411 -10.58 -29.06 -13.39
N TYR A 412 -10.48 -29.49 -14.64
CA TYR A 412 -11.56 -29.39 -15.62
C TYR A 412 -12.30 -30.69 -15.91
N GLY A 413 -11.76 -31.82 -15.44
CA GLY A 413 -12.14 -33.15 -15.90
C GLY A 413 -11.50 -33.50 -17.25
N GLU A 414 -11.73 -34.73 -17.71
CA GLU A 414 -11.39 -35.10 -19.08
C GLU A 414 -12.32 -34.40 -20.05
N LEU A 415 -11.76 -33.52 -20.88
CA LEU A 415 -12.50 -32.78 -21.90
C LEU A 415 -12.14 -33.23 -23.32
N THR A 416 -13.12 -33.15 -24.20
CA THR A 416 -12.95 -33.23 -25.64
C THR A 416 -12.65 -31.85 -26.24
N ILE A 417 -12.04 -31.82 -27.44
CA ILE A 417 -11.78 -30.56 -28.17
C ILE A 417 -13.07 -29.75 -28.38
N ASN A 418 -14.21 -30.40 -28.64
CA ASN A 418 -15.48 -29.71 -28.84
C ASN A 418 -16.00 -29.05 -27.56
N GLU A 419 -15.88 -29.73 -26.41
CA GLU A 419 -16.26 -29.15 -25.11
C GLU A 419 -15.36 -27.96 -24.76
N ILE A 420 -14.06 -28.07 -25.04
CA ILE A 420 -13.11 -26.96 -24.85
C ILE A 420 -13.52 -25.76 -25.70
N LYS A 421 -13.77 -25.94 -27.00
CA LYS A 421 -14.21 -24.85 -27.90
C LYS A 421 -15.52 -24.20 -27.43
N SER A 422 -16.47 -25.00 -26.93
CA SER A 422 -17.72 -24.49 -26.35
C SER A 422 -17.46 -23.62 -25.12
N ARG A 423 -16.62 -24.08 -24.18
CA ARG A 423 -16.26 -23.32 -22.98
C ARG A 423 -15.52 -22.02 -23.31
N LYS A 424 -14.57 -22.07 -24.26
CA LYS A 424 -13.87 -20.85 -24.74
C LYS A 424 -14.87 -19.83 -25.30
N THR A 425 -15.84 -20.27 -26.10
CA THR A 425 -16.91 -19.40 -26.62
C THR A 425 -17.75 -18.76 -25.50
N GLU A 426 -18.12 -19.55 -24.48
CA GLU A 426 -18.84 -19.03 -23.31
C GLU A 426 -18.02 -17.99 -22.53
N ILE A 427 -16.73 -18.25 -22.34
CA ILE A 427 -15.80 -17.31 -21.69
C ILE A 427 -15.68 -16.01 -22.50
N GLU A 428 -15.57 -16.07 -23.82
CA GLU A 428 -15.52 -14.88 -24.67
C GLU A 428 -16.79 -14.04 -24.57
N ASN A 429 -17.96 -14.69 -24.60
CA ASN A 429 -19.24 -14.02 -24.43
C ASN A 429 -19.36 -13.38 -23.05
N ARG A 430 -18.95 -14.08 -21.99
CA ARG A 430 -18.94 -13.55 -20.62
C ARG A 430 -17.98 -12.36 -20.50
N LYS A 431 -16.76 -12.45 -21.03
CA LYS A 431 -15.79 -11.34 -21.05
C LYS A 431 -16.37 -10.11 -21.74
N LYS A 432 -17.00 -10.29 -22.90
CA LYS A 432 -17.63 -9.19 -23.64
C LYS A 432 -18.72 -8.50 -22.81
N LEU A 433 -19.63 -9.28 -22.21
CA LEU A 433 -20.68 -8.74 -21.34
C LEU A 433 -20.10 -7.96 -20.14
N LEU A 434 -19.05 -8.49 -19.51
CA LEU A 434 -18.40 -7.83 -18.38
C LEU A 434 -17.74 -6.51 -18.78
N GLU A 435 -17.07 -6.46 -19.93
CA GLU A 435 -16.47 -5.22 -20.45
C GLU A 435 -17.54 -4.17 -20.79
N GLU A 436 -18.67 -4.58 -21.38
CA GLU A 436 -19.80 -3.69 -21.67
C GLU A 436 -20.40 -3.10 -20.38
N ARG A 437 -20.66 -3.94 -19.37
CA ARG A 437 -21.17 -3.51 -18.06
C ARG A 437 -20.18 -2.61 -17.33
N LYS A 438 -18.89 -2.97 -17.34
CA LYS A 438 -17.82 -2.14 -16.74
C LYS A 438 -17.75 -0.78 -17.42
N ARG A 439 -17.86 -0.72 -18.75
CA ARG A 439 -17.88 0.54 -19.50
C ARG A 439 -19.07 1.41 -19.12
N ALA A 440 -20.27 0.83 -19.00
CA ALA A 440 -21.45 1.58 -18.56
C ALA A 440 -21.23 2.22 -17.18
N VAL A 441 -20.68 1.47 -16.23
CA VAL A 441 -20.38 1.97 -14.88
C VAL A 441 -19.30 3.04 -14.89
N VAL A 442 -18.20 2.83 -15.63
CA VAL A 442 -17.10 3.79 -15.71
C VAL A 442 -17.54 5.10 -16.35
N ASN A 443 -18.37 5.05 -17.40
CA ASN A 443 -18.92 6.26 -18.02
C ASN A 443 -19.80 7.03 -17.03
N TYR A 444 -20.72 6.34 -16.33
CA TYR A 444 -21.54 6.95 -15.29
C TYR A 444 -20.66 7.61 -14.20
N LEU A 445 -19.64 6.93 -13.71
CA LEU A 445 -18.75 7.47 -12.68
C LEU A 445 -17.91 8.63 -13.21
N TYR A 446 -17.49 8.61 -14.48
CA TYR A 446 -16.72 9.70 -15.10
C TYR A 446 -17.53 10.99 -15.23
N GLU A 447 -18.82 10.88 -15.55
CA GLU A 447 -19.72 12.03 -15.61
C GLU A 447 -19.97 12.66 -14.24
N ASN A 448 -20.06 11.84 -13.19
CA ASN A 448 -20.39 12.31 -11.83
C ASN A 448 -19.16 12.66 -10.97
N TYR A 449 -18.00 12.03 -11.24
CA TYR A 449 -16.76 12.16 -10.47
C TYR A 449 -15.54 12.37 -11.39
N PRO A 450 -15.51 13.43 -12.21
CA PRO A 450 -14.46 13.66 -13.20
C PRO A 450 -13.07 13.94 -12.60
N SER A 451 -12.99 14.19 -11.28
CA SER A 451 -11.73 14.38 -10.55
C SER A 451 -11.24 13.11 -9.86
N SER A 452 -11.98 12.00 -9.88
CA SER A 452 -11.51 10.73 -9.32
C SER A 452 -10.37 10.16 -10.16
N THR A 453 -9.26 9.84 -9.50
CA THR A 453 -8.06 9.37 -10.19
C THR A 453 -8.26 8.00 -10.81
N TYR A 454 -8.94 7.12 -10.09
CA TYR A 454 -9.25 5.77 -10.57
C TYR A 454 -10.26 5.80 -11.70
N VAL A 455 -11.31 6.64 -11.59
CA VAL A 455 -12.28 6.80 -12.68
C VAL A 455 -11.61 7.30 -13.94
N LEU A 456 -10.75 8.33 -13.84
CA LEU A 456 -9.98 8.83 -14.98
C LEU A 456 -9.04 7.78 -15.57
N GLU A 457 -8.37 6.99 -14.74
CA GLU A 457 -7.52 5.88 -15.20
C GLU A 457 -8.35 4.85 -15.98
N TYR A 458 -9.50 4.42 -15.45
CA TYR A 458 -10.38 3.47 -16.13
C TYR A 458 -10.96 4.03 -17.42
N ALA A 459 -11.43 5.28 -17.42
CA ALA A 459 -11.95 5.96 -18.61
C ALA A 459 -10.88 6.04 -19.70
N TYR A 460 -9.64 6.41 -19.34
CA TYR A 460 -8.52 6.45 -20.27
C TYR A 460 -8.16 5.08 -20.83
N GLN A 461 -8.14 4.03 -20.00
CA GLN A 461 -7.88 2.66 -20.46
C GLN A 461 -8.93 2.18 -21.46
N MET A 462 -10.20 2.57 -21.28
CA MET A 462 -11.31 2.17 -22.15
C MET A 462 -11.39 2.97 -23.45
N ASN A 463 -10.97 4.24 -23.41
CA ASN A 463 -11.08 5.18 -24.52
C ASN A 463 -9.75 5.96 -24.70
N PRO A 464 -8.61 5.29 -24.97
CA PRO A 464 -7.30 5.92 -25.00
C PRO A 464 -7.13 6.92 -26.16
N SER A 465 -8.01 6.86 -27.16
CA SER A 465 -8.02 7.82 -28.28
C SER A 465 -8.88 9.06 -28.00
N ASP A 466 -9.70 9.07 -26.95
CA ASP A 466 -10.51 10.24 -26.61
C ASP A 466 -9.61 11.32 -26.01
N ILE A 467 -9.53 12.45 -26.71
CA ILE A 467 -8.60 13.52 -26.37
C ILE A 467 -8.98 14.24 -25.06
N ASN A 468 -10.27 14.34 -24.76
CA ASN A 468 -10.75 14.98 -23.53
C ASN A 468 -10.46 14.09 -22.32
N ILE A 469 -10.69 12.79 -22.44
CA ILE A 469 -10.37 11.82 -21.38
C ILE A 469 -8.86 11.81 -21.12
N ARG A 470 -8.04 11.79 -22.19
CA ARG A 470 -6.58 11.87 -22.08
C ARG A 470 -6.13 13.14 -21.37
N TYR A 471 -6.64 14.29 -21.78
CA TYR A 471 -6.34 15.57 -21.16
C TYR A 471 -6.68 15.54 -19.67
N ASN A 472 -7.91 15.16 -19.31
CA ASN A 472 -8.36 15.10 -17.92
C ASN A 472 -7.50 14.14 -17.09
N TYR A 473 -7.16 12.97 -17.62
CA TYR A 473 -6.31 12.00 -16.93
C TYR A 473 -4.90 12.55 -16.66
N TYR A 474 -4.21 13.06 -17.69
CA TYR A 474 -2.85 13.55 -17.54
C TYR A 474 -2.76 14.87 -16.77
N SER A 475 -3.77 15.74 -16.88
CA SER A 475 -3.91 16.95 -16.07
C SER A 475 -4.08 16.61 -14.58
N ASN A 476 -4.93 15.63 -14.26
CA ASN A 476 -5.07 15.13 -12.89
C ASN A 476 -3.74 14.56 -12.35
N LEU A 477 -3.04 13.74 -13.14
CA LEU A 477 -1.73 13.23 -12.73
C LEU A 477 -0.70 14.34 -12.52
N TYR A 478 -0.67 15.36 -13.38
CA TYR A 478 0.16 16.55 -13.21
C TYR A 478 -0.13 17.25 -11.88
N ASN A 479 -1.41 17.50 -11.55
CA ASN A 479 -1.81 18.15 -10.30
C ASN A 479 -1.35 17.37 -9.06
N GLN A 480 -1.32 16.04 -9.13
CA GLN A 480 -0.83 15.20 -8.03
C GLN A 480 0.67 15.28 -7.84
N ILE A 481 1.45 15.33 -8.93
CA ILE A 481 2.93 15.35 -8.83
C ILE A 481 3.48 16.76 -8.60
N LYS A 482 2.77 17.80 -9.05
CA LYS A 482 3.23 19.20 -9.01
C LYS A 482 3.80 19.64 -7.66
N PRO A 483 3.17 19.37 -6.50
CA PRO A 483 3.72 19.79 -5.20
C PRO A 483 5.08 19.17 -4.87
N TYR A 484 5.42 18.04 -5.49
CA TYR A 484 6.64 17.28 -5.20
C TYR A 484 7.79 17.58 -6.17
N LEU A 485 7.49 18.16 -7.34
CA LEU A 485 8.50 18.50 -8.36
C LEU A 485 9.57 19.44 -7.80
N SER A 486 9.16 20.47 -7.07
CA SER A 486 10.08 21.48 -6.49
C SER A 486 10.93 20.97 -5.33
N ILE A 487 10.60 19.81 -4.74
CA ILE A 487 11.27 19.25 -3.56
C ILE A 487 12.18 18.06 -3.92
N GLY A 488 12.30 17.72 -5.21
CA GLY A 488 13.17 16.63 -5.69
C GLY A 488 12.75 15.21 -5.25
N SER A 489 11.57 15.05 -4.67
CA SER A 489 11.10 13.79 -4.08
C SER A 489 10.06 13.12 -4.98
N TYR A 490 10.50 12.57 -6.12
CA TYR A 490 9.60 12.01 -7.14
C TYR A 490 10.16 10.76 -7.85
N ASP A 491 9.27 9.95 -8.42
CA ASP A 491 9.64 8.85 -9.33
C ASP A 491 9.82 9.40 -10.75
N THR A 492 11.04 9.29 -11.27
CA THR A 492 11.40 9.75 -12.63
C THR A 492 10.55 9.10 -13.72
N ASN A 493 10.11 7.84 -13.55
CA ASN A 493 9.23 7.17 -14.51
C ASN A 493 7.82 7.73 -14.50
N GLN A 494 7.34 8.19 -13.35
CA GLN A 494 6.03 8.82 -13.22
C GLN A 494 6.02 10.17 -13.93
N ILE A 495 7.06 10.98 -13.70
CA ILE A 495 7.23 12.27 -14.38
C ILE A 495 7.28 12.08 -15.89
N PHE A 496 8.14 11.19 -16.38
CA PHE A 496 8.29 10.96 -17.81
C PHE A 496 6.97 10.53 -18.45
N ARG A 497 6.18 9.68 -17.77
CA ARG A 497 4.86 9.26 -18.25
C ARG A 497 3.87 10.43 -18.34
N VAL A 498 3.84 11.31 -17.35
CA VAL A 498 2.95 12.48 -17.35
C VAL A 498 3.35 13.46 -18.45
N MET A 499 4.65 13.75 -18.57
CA MET A 499 5.17 14.60 -19.64
C MET A 499 4.84 14.03 -21.03
N LEU A 500 5.12 12.74 -21.27
CA LEU A 500 4.79 12.12 -22.55
C LEU A 500 3.29 12.17 -22.83
N GLY A 501 2.45 11.90 -21.83
CA GLY A 501 1.00 12.00 -21.93
C GLY A 501 0.51 13.39 -22.33
N LEU A 502 0.91 14.41 -21.57
CA LEU A 502 0.58 15.81 -21.86
C LEU A 502 1.11 16.23 -23.23
N TYR A 503 2.32 15.81 -23.62
CA TYR A 503 2.89 16.11 -24.93
C TYR A 503 2.04 15.55 -26.08
N THR A 504 1.53 14.33 -25.94
CA THR A 504 0.62 13.78 -26.95
C THR A 504 -0.69 14.57 -27.03
N VAL A 505 -1.17 15.14 -25.93
CA VAL A 505 -2.40 15.96 -25.90
C VAL A 505 -2.15 17.32 -26.53
N ALA A 506 -1.03 17.97 -26.17
CA ALA A 506 -0.61 19.25 -26.69
C ALA A 506 -0.47 19.26 -28.23
N ASN A 507 0.06 18.17 -28.79
CA ASN A 507 0.27 17.99 -30.23
C ASN A 507 -0.94 17.44 -31.01
N ALA A 508 -2.04 17.10 -30.34
CA ALA A 508 -3.21 16.55 -31.01
C ALA A 508 -3.95 17.66 -31.76
N THR A 509 -3.91 17.62 -33.10
CA THR A 509 -4.50 18.68 -33.95
C THR A 509 -6.03 18.69 -33.96
N ASP A 510 -6.65 17.60 -33.52
CA ASP A 510 -8.08 17.43 -33.30
C ASP A 510 -8.54 17.90 -31.89
N ALA A 511 -7.60 18.23 -31.00
CA ALA A 511 -7.91 18.81 -29.69
C ALA A 511 -8.33 20.29 -29.79
N ALA A 512 -9.20 20.73 -28.88
CA ALA A 512 -9.53 22.14 -28.75
C ALA A 512 -8.28 22.97 -28.37
N THR A 513 -8.16 24.18 -28.92
CA THR A 513 -6.98 25.04 -28.74
C THR A 513 -6.62 25.27 -27.28
N ASN A 514 -7.62 25.47 -26.41
CA ASN A 514 -7.42 25.65 -24.97
C ASN A 514 -6.81 24.42 -24.29
N ILE A 515 -7.23 23.20 -24.67
CA ILE A 515 -6.68 21.94 -24.15
C ILE A 515 -5.20 21.81 -24.53
N ARG A 516 -4.87 22.17 -25.79
CA ARG A 516 -3.49 22.13 -26.28
C ARG A 516 -2.60 23.11 -25.53
N LEU A 517 -3.03 24.37 -25.43
CA LEU A 517 -2.33 25.43 -24.72
C LEU A 517 -2.12 25.08 -23.25
N ASP A 518 -3.16 24.60 -22.56
CA ASP A 518 -3.04 24.20 -21.16
C ASP A 518 -2.10 23.01 -20.95
N SER A 519 -2.11 22.03 -21.88
CA SER A 519 -1.17 20.90 -21.83
C SER A 519 0.28 21.34 -22.03
N TYR A 520 0.56 22.26 -22.97
CA TYR A 520 1.90 22.84 -23.11
C TYR A 520 2.29 23.69 -21.90
N TYR A 521 1.34 24.39 -21.27
CA TYR A 521 1.61 25.15 -20.05
C TYR A 521 2.03 24.23 -18.89
N MET A 522 1.32 23.11 -18.71
CA MET A 522 1.71 22.09 -17.70
C MET A 522 3.09 21.52 -17.99
N LEU A 523 3.42 21.24 -19.25
CA LEU A 523 4.75 20.78 -19.66
C LEU A 523 5.84 21.82 -19.39
N TYR A 524 5.58 23.09 -19.71
CA TYR A 524 6.46 24.21 -19.39
C TYR A 524 6.71 24.29 -17.87
N ASP A 525 5.65 24.27 -17.07
CA ASP A 525 5.75 24.37 -15.61
C ASP A 525 6.53 23.19 -15.01
N MET A 526 6.30 21.97 -15.52
CA MET A 526 7.08 20.79 -15.15
C MET A 526 8.57 20.95 -15.51
N SER A 527 8.88 21.38 -16.73
CA SER A 527 10.27 21.57 -17.19
C SER A 527 11.02 22.62 -16.37
N VAL A 528 10.35 23.73 -16.01
CA VAL A 528 10.91 24.73 -15.08
C VAL A 528 11.20 24.09 -13.72
N ALA A 529 10.24 23.36 -13.14
CA ALA A 529 10.43 22.72 -11.84
C ALA A 529 11.54 21.67 -11.84
N LEU A 530 11.79 21.03 -12.99
CA LEU A 530 12.83 20.02 -13.19
C LEU A 530 14.20 20.61 -13.59
N LYS A 531 14.33 21.94 -13.62
CA LYS A 531 15.54 22.64 -14.11
C LYS A 531 15.93 22.22 -15.55
N ASP A 532 14.95 22.02 -16.43
CA ASP A 532 15.15 21.74 -17.86
C ASP A 532 14.75 22.96 -18.71
N PRO A 533 15.63 23.96 -18.85
CA PRO A 533 15.32 25.18 -19.59
C PRO A 533 15.17 24.94 -21.10
N THR A 534 15.75 23.87 -21.65
CA THR A 534 15.67 23.55 -23.08
C THR A 534 14.24 23.16 -23.45
N SER A 535 13.66 22.22 -22.71
CA SER A 535 12.27 21.81 -22.92
C SER A 535 11.30 22.94 -22.54
N ALA A 536 11.58 23.69 -21.46
CA ALA A 536 10.74 24.82 -21.07
C ALA A 536 10.63 25.88 -22.19
N LYS A 537 11.75 26.24 -22.83
CA LYS A 537 11.76 27.18 -23.96
C LYS A 537 10.98 26.63 -25.16
N LEU A 538 11.20 25.35 -25.51
CA LEU A 538 10.47 24.69 -26.59
C LEU A 538 8.95 24.81 -26.39
N TYR A 539 8.45 24.50 -25.19
CA TYR A 539 7.01 24.57 -24.93
C TYR A 539 6.46 26.01 -24.94
N LEU A 540 7.25 27.02 -24.54
CA LEU A 540 6.86 28.43 -24.70
C LEU A 540 6.73 28.83 -26.17
N ASP A 541 7.69 28.43 -27.00
CA ASP A 541 7.70 28.72 -28.44
C ASP A 541 6.46 28.11 -29.11
N GLU A 542 6.15 26.84 -28.82
CA GLU A 542 4.96 26.13 -29.31
C GLU A 542 3.65 26.82 -28.87
N MET A 543 3.54 27.22 -27.59
CA MET A 543 2.34 27.94 -27.12
C MET A 543 2.18 29.29 -27.81
N LYS A 544 3.27 30.05 -27.97
CA LYS A 544 3.24 31.38 -28.59
C LYS A 544 2.85 31.32 -30.07
N GLU A 545 3.24 30.26 -30.76
CA GLU A 545 2.80 30.00 -32.14
C GLU A 545 1.29 29.74 -32.21
N ILE A 546 0.74 29.00 -31.25
CA ILE A 546 -0.69 28.68 -31.18
C ILE A 546 -1.54 29.90 -30.80
N ASP A 547 -1.16 30.63 -29.75
CA ASP A 547 -1.83 31.87 -29.32
C ASP A 547 -0.84 32.84 -28.63
N PRO A 548 -0.39 33.89 -29.33
CA PRO A 548 0.53 34.89 -28.78
C PRO A 548 0.03 35.66 -27.56
N ASN A 549 -1.28 35.62 -27.25
CA ASN A 549 -1.89 36.36 -26.15
C ASN A 549 -2.31 35.47 -24.97
N PHE A 550 -2.01 34.16 -25.02
CA PHE A 550 -2.42 33.22 -23.98
C PHE A 550 -1.84 33.54 -22.59
N MET A 551 -0.60 34.03 -22.54
CA MET A 551 0.10 34.38 -21.30
C MET A 551 1.15 35.48 -21.50
N ASP A 552 1.74 35.95 -20.40
CA ASP A 552 2.91 36.84 -20.44
C ASP A 552 4.18 36.04 -20.83
N TYR A 553 4.41 35.93 -22.13
CA TYR A 553 5.58 35.23 -22.67
C TYR A 553 6.89 35.91 -22.31
N GLU A 554 6.93 37.25 -22.20
CA GLU A 554 8.16 37.97 -21.88
C GLU A 554 8.64 37.60 -20.47
N SER A 555 7.75 37.62 -19.48
CA SER A 555 8.07 37.17 -18.13
C SER A 555 8.46 35.69 -18.10
N ALA A 556 7.81 34.83 -18.90
CA ALA A 556 8.09 33.41 -18.92
C ALA A 556 9.47 33.08 -19.54
N TYR A 557 9.85 33.74 -20.63
CA TYR A 557 11.19 33.60 -21.23
C TYR A 557 12.27 34.13 -20.29
N ASN A 558 12.04 35.27 -19.62
CA ASN A 558 12.99 35.80 -18.64
C ASN A 558 13.27 34.78 -17.52
N LYS A 559 12.24 34.07 -17.03
CA LYS A 559 12.40 32.99 -16.05
C LYS A 559 13.27 31.84 -16.58
N VAL A 560 13.10 31.46 -17.85
CA VAL A 560 13.91 30.41 -18.48
C VAL A 560 15.37 30.85 -18.64
N GLU A 561 15.62 32.10 -19.05
CA GLU A 561 16.99 32.64 -19.15
C GLU A 561 17.68 32.70 -17.78
N SER A 562 16.97 33.10 -16.71
CA SER A 562 17.52 33.05 -15.35
C SER A 562 17.90 31.63 -14.93
N LEU A 563 17.10 30.61 -15.27
CA LEU A 563 17.45 29.21 -15.01
C LEU A 563 18.71 28.77 -15.77
N ILE A 564 18.88 29.22 -17.03
CA ILE A 564 20.09 28.94 -17.82
C ILE A 564 21.33 29.57 -17.16
N GLU A 565 21.20 30.80 -16.65
CA GLU A 565 22.28 31.49 -15.94
C GLU A 565 22.63 30.78 -14.63
N GLU A 566 21.64 30.40 -13.83
CA GLU A 566 21.83 29.65 -12.57
C GLU A 566 22.61 28.35 -12.79
N LEU A 567 22.22 27.56 -13.80
CA LEU A 567 22.88 26.28 -14.14
C LEU A 567 24.33 26.47 -14.59
N LYS A 568 24.64 27.55 -15.32
CA LYS A 568 26.02 27.91 -15.71
C LYS A 568 26.88 28.27 -14.49
N THR A 569 26.29 28.93 -13.48
CA THR A 569 26.99 29.22 -12.21
C THR A 569 27.18 28.00 -11.33
N GLU A 570 26.22 27.06 -11.28
CA GLU A 570 26.37 25.80 -10.53
C GLU A 570 27.49 24.91 -11.13
N GLU A 571 27.64 24.86 -12.45
CA GLU A 571 28.73 24.12 -13.13
C GLU A 571 30.12 24.77 -12.97
N SER A 572 30.20 26.06 -12.60
CA SER A 572 31.46 26.81 -12.51
C SER A 572 32.00 27.00 -11.08
N THR A 573 31.26 26.56 -10.05
CA THR A 573 31.76 26.41 -8.68
C THR A 573 32.50 25.07 -8.50
N PRO A 574 33.81 25.05 -8.19
CA PRO A 574 34.48 23.81 -7.81
C PRO A 574 33.91 23.30 -6.50
N SER A 575 33.63 22.00 -6.40
CA SER A 575 33.38 21.32 -5.13
C SER A 575 34.54 21.59 -4.18
N THR A 576 34.39 22.54 -3.26
CA THR A 576 35.21 22.60 -2.06
C THR A 576 34.79 21.43 -1.18
N THR A 577 35.49 20.31 -1.35
CA THR A 577 35.72 19.33 -0.29
C THR A 577 36.28 20.09 0.90
N THR A 578 35.43 20.47 1.85
CA THR A 578 35.88 20.71 3.23
C THR A 578 36.25 19.36 3.80
N GLY A 579 37.54 19.03 3.73
CA GLY A 579 38.14 18.18 4.73
C GLY A 579 38.20 18.95 6.04
N GLU A 580 37.48 18.45 7.03
CA GLU A 580 37.88 18.37 8.45
C GLU A 580 37.06 17.27 9.12
#